data_AF-A0A1B0CYD3-F1
#
_entry.id   AF-A0A1B0CYD3-F1
#
_cell.length_a   1.000
_cell.length_b   1.000
_cell.length_c   1.000
_cell.angle_alpha   90.00
_cell.angle_beta   90.00
_cell.angle_gamma   90.00
#
_symmetry.space_group_name_H-M   'P 1'
#
loop_
_entity.id
_entity.type
_entity.pdbx_description
1 polymer ?
#
loop_
_entity_poly.entity_id
_entity_poly.type
_entity_poly.pdbx_seq_one_letter_code
_entity_poly.pdbx_strand_id
1 'polypeptide(L)' 'MIQKVPTETLAGLPSLEALNLGNNHLVSIEENDFPVMNNLIVLLLKRNQINEIKAGAFGNLTKLRV' A
#
# COMPACT_ATOMS: atom_id res chain seq x y z
N MET A 1 2.23 13.98 7.07
CA MET A 1 1.04 13.12 7.20
C MET A 1 0.40 12.98 5.84
N ILE A 2 0.39 11.77 5.26
CA ILE A 2 -0.19 11.54 3.94
C ILE A 2 -1.64 11.04 4.05
N GLN A 3 -2.48 11.41 3.07
CA GLN A 3 -3.91 11.03 3.00
C GLN A 3 -4.22 10.02 1.90
N LYS A 4 -3.27 9.80 0.98
CA LYS A 4 -3.35 8.82 -0.11
C LYS A 4 -2.03 8.06 -0.21
N VAL A 5 -2.08 6.87 -0.79
CA VAL A 5 -0.86 6.10 -1.10
C VAL A 5 -0.04 6.87 -2.15
N PRO A 6 1.29 7.03 -1.97
CA PRO A 6 2.12 7.75 -2.93
C PRO A 6 2.49 6.84 -4.11
N THR A 7 1.48 6.43 -4.88
CA THR A 7 1.54 5.41 -5.94
C THR A 7 2.69 5.64 -6.92
N GLU A 8 2.86 6.86 -7.43
CA GLU A 8 3.92 7.21 -8.39
C GLU A 8 5.31 7.03 -7.78
N THR A 9 5.49 7.38 -6.52
CA THR A 9 6.77 7.17 -5.81
C THR A 9 7.04 5.69 -5.60
N LEU A 10 6.03 4.91 -5.23
CA LEU A 10 6.17 3.47 -5.02
C LEU A 10 6.49 2.72 -6.33
N ALA A 11 6.03 3.22 -7.48
CA ALA A 11 6.35 2.64 -8.78
C ALA A 11 7.85 2.67 -9.10
N GLY A 12 8.59 3.63 -8.51
CA GLY A 12 10.05 3.74 -8.62
C GLY A 12 10.84 2.79 -7.70
N LEU A 13 10.17 1.96 -6.89
CA LEU A 13 10.80 1.11 -5.87
C LEU A 13 10.55 -0.39 -6.12
N PRO A 14 10.96 -0.96 -7.27
CA PRO A 14 10.61 -2.34 -7.67
C PRO A 14 11.19 -3.43 -6.77
N SER A 15 12.24 -3.12 -6.00
CA SER A 15 12.91 -4.06 -5.09
C SER A 15 12.44 -3.93 -3.63
N LEU A 16 11.44 -3.10 -3.34
CA LEU A 16 10.99 -2.89 -1.97
C LEU A 16 10.32 -4.15 -1.40
N GLU A 17 10.82 -4.65 -0.28
CA GLU A 17 10.28 -5.83 0.41
C GLU A 17 9.35 -5.49 1.58
N ALA A 18 9.56 -4.33 2.20
CA ALA A 18 8.77 -3.87 3.34
C ALA A 18 8.40 -2.39 3.18
N LEU A 19 7.11 -2.09 3.35
CA LEU A 19 6.56 -0.74 3.26
C LEU A 19 5.78 -0.43 4.53
N ASN A 20 6.16 0.65 5.21
CA ASN A 20 5.45 1.14 6.39
C ASN A 20 4.77 2.48 6.08
N LEU A 21 3.45 2.44 5.96
CA LEU A 21 2.58 3.62 5.86
C LEU A 21 1.79 3.84 7.15
N GLY A 22 2.19 3.22 8.26
CA GLY A 22 1.50 3.37 9.54
C GLY A 22 1.70 4.76 10.17
N ASN A 23 0.76 5.16 11.04
CA ASN A 23 0.68 6.51 11.62
C ASN A 23 0.54 7.61 10.55
N ASN A 24 -0.35 7.40 9.57
CA ASN A 24 -0.72 8.41 8.58
C ASN A 24 -2.23 8.70 8.63
N HIS A 25 -2.76 9.38 7.62
CA HIS A 25 -4.16 9.78 7.51
C HIS A 25 -4.82 9.16 6.28
N LEU A 26 -4.40 7.96 5.87
CA LEU A 26 -5.07 7.25 4.77
C LEU A 26 -6.53 6.98 5.14
N VAL A 27 -7.46 7.31 4.25
CA VAL A 27 -8.92 7.20 4.46
C VAL A 27 -9.52 6.03 3.67
N SER A 28 -9.03 5.79 2.46
CA SER A 28 -9.37 4.63 1.65
C SER A 28 -8.10 4.01 1.05
N ILE A 29 -8.22 2.75 0.65
CA ILE A 29 -7.26 2.09 -0.25
C ILE A 29 -8.01 1.72 -1.53
N GLU A 30 -7.67 2.39 -2.61
CA GLU A 30 -8.31 2.22 -3.91
C GLU A 30 -7.74 1.03 -4.70
N GLU A 31 -8.46 0.60 -5.72
CA GLU A 31 -7.91 -0.31 -6.72
C GLU A 31 -6.73 0.39 -7.43
N ASN A 32 -5.55 -0.25 -7.43
CA ASN A 32 -4.29 0.25 -8.02
C ASN A 32 -3.53 1.33 -7.22
N ASP A 33 -3.91 1.65 -5.99
CA ASP A 33 -3.11 2.53 -5.11
C ASP A 33 -1.68 2.01 -4.92
N PHE A 34 -1.55 0.69 -4.89
CA PHE A 34 -0.28 0.00 -4.92
C PHE A 34 0.04 -0.45 -6.35
N PRO A 35 1.10 0.09 -7.01
CA PRO A 35 1.54 -0.41 -8.31
C PRO A 35 2.06 -1.85 -8.18
N VAL A 36 2.41 -2.47 -9.31
CA VAL A 36 2.96 -3.83 -9.26
C VAL A 36 4.28 -3.85 -8.50
N MET A 37 4.23 -4.44 -7.30
CA MET A 37 5.32 -4.52 -6.34
C MET A 37 5.60 -5.99 -6.04
N ASN A 38 6.19 -6.66 -7.04
CA ASN A 38 6.43 -8.10 -7.05
C ASN A 38 7.39 -8.61 -5.95
N ASN A 39 8.00 -7.72 -5.17
CA ASN A 39 8.90 -8.08 -4.09
C ASN A 39 8.36 -7.70 -2.70
N LEU A 40 7.25 -6.96 -2.61
CA LEU A 40 6.71 -6.52 -1.34
C LEU A 40 6.12 -7.70 -0.57
N ILE A 41 6.65 -7.94 0.63
CA ILE A 41 6.28 -9.03 1.53
C ILE A 41 5.53 -8.47 2.75
N VAL A 42 5.90 -7.27 3.21
CA VAL A 42 5.33 -6.64 4.40
C VAL A 42 4.74 -5.28 4.07
N LEU A 43 3.46 -5.09 4.41
CA LEU A 43 2.77 -3.80 4.32
C LEU A 43 2.16 -3.45 5.67
N LEU A 44 2.61 -2.34 6.26
CA LEU A 44 2.09 -1.85 7.54
C LEU A 44 1.19 -0.63 7.32
N LEU A 45 -0.09 -0.77 7.65
CA LEU A 45 -1.11 0.30 7.54
C LEU A 45 -1.68 0.74 8.90
N LYS A 46 -1.10 0.26 10.02
CA LYS A 46 -1.62 0.52 11.37
C LYS A 46 -1.72 2.01 11.68
N ARG A 47 -2.72 2.42 12.47
CA ARG A 47 -2.93 3.82 12.88
C ARG A 47 -3.08 4.76 11.67
N ASN A 48 -3.99 4.39 10.78
CA ASN A 48 -4.55 5.27 9.75
C ASN A 48 -6.05 5.48 10.05
N GLN A 49 -6.76 6.14 9.14
CA GLN A 49 -8.20 6.40 9.22
C GLN A 49 -8.96 5.61 8.13
N ILE A 50 -8.43 4.45 7.75
CA ILE A 50 -8.94 3.65 6.64
C ILE A 50 -10.33 3.12 7.01
N ASN A 51 -11.35 3.57 6.29
CA ASN A 51 -12.74 3.13 6.45
C ASN A 51 -13.26 2.33 5.23
N GLU A 52 -12.51 2.35 4.12
CA GLU A 52 -12.82 1.61 2.90
C GLU A 52 -11.55 0.99 2.30
N ILE A 53 -11.66 -0.27 1.88
CA ILE A 53 -10.65 -0.96 1.07
C ILE A 53 -11.41 -1.53 -0.13
N LYS A 54 -11.11 -1.04 -1.34
CA LYS A 54 -11.75 -1.53 -2.56
C LYS A 54 -11.36 -2.96 -2.84
N ALA A 55 -12.27 -3.70 -3.47
CA ALA A 55 -11.94 -5.02 -4.01
C ALA A 55 -10.73 -4.91 -4.95
N GLY A 56 -9.76 -5.80 -4.80
CA GLY A 56 -8.54 -5.78 -5.63
C GLY A 56 -7.48 -4.74 -5.23
N ALA A 57 -7.68 -3.95 -4.16
CA ALA A 57 -6.70 -2.98 -3.66
C ALA A 57 -5.27 -3.52 -3.48
N PHE A 58 -5.14 -4.80 -3.13
CA PHE A 58 -3.85 -5.48 -2.93
C PHE A 58 -3.50 -6.46 -4.05
N GLY A 59 -4.24 -6.49 -5.17
CA GLY A 59 -4.06 -7.46 -6.25
C GLY A 59 -2.67 -7.43 -6.90
N ASN A 60 -2.02 -6.26 -6.85
CA ASN A 60 -0.67 -6.03 -7.38
C ASN A 60 0.46 -6.42 -6.41
N LEU A 61 0.13 -6.85 -5.19
CA LEU A 61 1.08 -7.24 -4.14
C LEU A 61 1.22 -8.77 -4.06
N THR A 62 1.68 -9.37 -5.16
CA THR A 62 1.66 -10.84 -5.37
C THR A 62 2.48 -11.66 -4.37
N LYS A 63 3.44 -11.05 -3.67
CA LYS A 63 4.25 -11.69 -2.62
C LYS A 63 3.87 -11.28 -1.19
N LEU A 64 2.81 -10.50 -1.02
CA LEU A 64 2.36 -10.06 0.31
C LEU A 64 2.00 -11.28 1.16
N ARG A 65 2.48 -11.31 2.40
CA ARG A 65 2.22 -12.38 3.36
C ARG A 65 1.38 -11.87 4.52
N VAL A 66 0.58 -12.76 5.10
CA VAL A 66 -0.19 -12.56 6.34
C VAL A 66 0.61 -12.97 7.57
#